data_AF-A0A2J7Q3U7-F1
#
_entry.id   AF-A0A2J7Q3U7-F1
#
_cell.length_a   1.000
_cell.length_b   1.000
_cell.length_c   1.000
_cell.angle_alpha   90.00
_cell.angle_beta   90.00
_cell.angle_gamma   90.00
#
_symmetry.space_group_name_H-M   'P 1'
#
loop_
_entity.id
_entity.type
_entity.pdbx_description
1 polymer ?
#
loop_
_entity_poly.entity_id
_entity_poly.type
_entity_poly.pdbx_seq_one_letter_code
_entity_poly.pdbx_strand_id
1 'polypeptide(L)'
;MCNNCKQWFHLVSSIIGIILGGAAFVVFFCVYENIDAGFWGFLSGVFAMVCFHLHYLHIRQKLDTWHSADTLRGIKVLGMMGTLAGMAGLIWYIFIAQYHHIRK
;
A
#
# COMPACT_ATOMS: atom_id res chain seq x y z
N MET A 1 28.55 2.76 -4.30
CA MET A 1 27.57 3.84 -4.54
C MET A 1 26.19 3.35 -5.03
N CYS A 2 26.07 2.20 -5.70
CA CYS A 2 24.78 1.70 -6.24
C CYS A 2 23.70 1.30 -5.18
N ASN A 3 24.10 0.90 -3.97
CA ASN A 3 23.14 0.48 -2.92
C ASN A 3 22.28 1.63 -2.36
N ASN A 4 22.80 2.86 -2.35
CA ASN A 4 22.08 4.01 -1.79
C ASN A 4 20.94 4.47 -2.70
N CYS A 5 21.11 4.40 -4.04
CA CYS A 5 20.05 4.76 -5.00
C CYS A 5 18.85 3.81 -4.90
N LYS A 6 19.10 2.51 -4.78
CA LYS A 6 18.02 1.52 -4.64
C LYS A 6 17.24 1.73 -3.33
N GLN A 7 17.95 2.04 -2.25
CA GLN A 7 17.31 2.36 -0.98
C GLN A 7 16.53 3.68 -1.03
N TRP A 8 17.06 4.72 -1.68
CA TRP A 8 16.32 5.98 -1.86
C TRP A 8 15.06 5.81 -2.70
N PHE A 9 15.12 5.01 -3.77
CA PHE A 9 13.97 4.73 -4.62
C PHE A 9 12.83 4.05 -3.85
N HIS A 10 13.14 3.04 -3.04
CA HIS A 10 12.14 2.38 -2.19
C HIS A 10 11.52 3.36 -1.19
N LEU A 11 12.33 4.22 -0.56
CA LEU A 11 11.88 5.20 0.41
C LEU A 11 10.91 6.22 -0.22
N VAL A 12 11.26 6.76 -1.39
CA VAL A 12 10.40 7.70 -2.14
C VAL A 12 9.11 7.01 -2.58
N SER A 13 9.17 5.78 -3.07
CA SER A 13 7.98 5.02 -3.49
C SER A 13 7.00 4.78 -2.32
N SER A 14 7.51 4.53 -1.11
CA SER A 14 6.66 4.37 0.07
C SER A 14 6.01 5.68 0.52
N ILE A 15 6.72 6.82 0.49
CA ILE A 15 6.14 8.13 0.81
C ILE A 15 5.01 8.45 -0.16
N ILE A 16 5.24 8.24 -1.46
CA ILE A 16 4.21 8.43 -2.49
C ILE A 16 3.01 7.52 -2.22
N GLY A 17 3.24 6.26 -1.84
CA GLY A 17 2.18 5.32 -1.48
C GLY A 17 1.35 5.76 -0.27
N ILE A 18 1.97 6.35 0.76
CA ILE A 18 1.26 6.89 1.93
C ILE A 18 0.39 8.08 1.52
N ILE A 19 0.95 9.01 0.73
CA ILE A 19 0.22 10.20 0.27
C ILE A 19 -0.96 9.79 -0.62
N LEU A 20 -0.73 8.89 -1.58
CA LEU A 20 -1.78 8.40 -2.49
C LEU A 20 -2.84 7.60 -1.73
N GLY A 21 -2.46 6.74 -0.78
CA GLY A 21 -3.41 5.99 0.05
C GLY A 21 -4.25 6.90 0.94
N GLY A 22 -3.64 7.90 1.56
CA GLY A 22 -4.34 8.92 2.35
C GLY A 22 -5.26 9.79 1.50
N ALA A 23 -4.80 10.24 0.33
CA ALA A 23 -5.62 11.00 -0.61
C ALA A 23 -6.79 10.17 -1.14
N ALA A 24 -6.57 8.89 -1.47
CA ALA A 24 -7.62 7.97 -1.89
C ALA A 24 -8.66 7.79 -0.78
N PHE A 25 -8.25 7.63 0.48
CA PHE A 25 -9.18 7.57 1.61
C PHE A 25 -10.04 8.84 1.69
N VAL A 26 -9.44 10.03 1.63
CA VAL A 26 -10.18 11.30 1.70
C VAL A 26 -11.14 11.46 0.52
N VAL A 27 -10.70 11.15 -0.71
CA VAL A 27 -11.55 11.29 -1.90
C VAL A 27 -12.70 10.29 -1.88
N PHE A 28 -12.45 9.01 -1.62
CA PHE A 28 -13.51 8.00 -1.64
C PHE A 28 -14.47 8.12 -0.46
N PHE A 29 -13.98 8.55 0.71
CA PHE A 29 -14.80 8.74 1.90
C PHE A 29 -15.64 10.04 1.83
N CYS A 30 -15.02 11.17 1.48
CA CYS A 30 -15.70 12.47 1.51
C CYS A 30 -16.47 12.80 0.22
N VAL A 31 -16.05 12.29 -0.95
CA VAL A 31 -16.64 12.68 -2.25
C VAL A 31 -17.61 11.63 -2.78
N TYR A 32 -17.27 10.35 -2.63
CA TYR A 32 -18.03 9.25 -3.23
C TYR A 32 -18.96 8.51 -2.25
N GLU A 33 -18.92 8.84 -0.95
CA GLU A 33 -19.61 8.12 0.14
C GLU A 33 -19.42 6.58 0.09
N ASN A 34 -18.33 6.15 -0.57
CA ASN A 34 -18.11 4.75 -0.87
C ASN A 34 -17.12 4.18 0.15
N ILE A 35 -17.66 3.76 1.29
CA ILE A 35 -16.91 3.31 2.46
C ILE A 35 -15.99 2.14 2.11
N ASP A 36 -16.43 1.24 1.21
CA ASP A 36 -15.63 0.10 0.78
C ASP A 36 -14.36 0.56 0.07
N ALA A 37 -14.48 1.43 -0.94
CA ALA A 37 -13.33 1.96 -1.69
C ALA A 37 -12.40 2.79 -0.79
N GLY A 38 -12.96 3.58 0.12
CA GLY A 38 -12.21 4.32 1.14
C GLY A 38 -11.40 3.38 2.04
N PHE A 39 -12.00 2.29 2.53
CA PHE A 39 -11.34 1.29 3.35
C PHE A 39 -10.16 0.64 2.62
N TRP A 40 -10.32 0.29 1.34
CA TRP A 40 -9.21 -0.23 0.52
C TRP A 40 -8.08 0.78 0.33
N GLY A 41 -8.41 2.07 0.15
CA GLY A 41 -7.43 3.15 0.07
C GLY A 41 -6.64 3.35 1.38
N PHE A 42 -7.35 3.34 2.51
CA PHE A 42 -6.74 3.45 3.83
C PHE A 42 -5.83 2.25 4.12
N LEU A 43 -6.30 1.03 3.86
CA LEU A 43 -5.55 -0.20 4.06
C LEU A 43 -4.26 -0.20 3.23
N SER A 44 -4.33 0.26 1.98
CA SER A 44 -3.15 0.43 1.11
C SER A 44 -2.15 1.45 1.67
N GLY A 45 -2.64 2.56 2.23
CA GLY A 45 -1.81 3.56 2.92
C GLY A 45 -1.11 2.99 4.16
N VAL A 46 -1.80 2.17 4.96
CA VAL A 46 -1.22 1.49 6.14
C VAL A 46 -0.12 0.52 5.71
N PHE A 47 -0.34 -0.28 4.65
CA PHE A 47 0.70 -1.15 4.10
C PHE A 47 1.92 -0.35 3.61
N ALA A 48 1.71 0.78 2.95
CA ALA A 48 2.80 1.67 2.53
C ALA A 48 3.58 2.25 3.72
N MET A 49 2.89 2.58 4.82
CA MET A 49 3.51 3.04 6.07
C MET A 49 4.34 1.95 6.74
N VAL A 50 3.86 0.71 6.78
CA VAL A 50 4.63 -0.44 7.30
C VAL A 50 5.89 -0.67 6.47
N CYS A 51 5.78 -0.62 5.13
CA CYS A 51 6.93 -0.72 4.23
C CYS A 51 7.94 0.43 4.46
N PHE A 52 7.47 1.66 4.64
CA PHE A 52 8.31 2.80 4.97
C PHE A 52 9.04 2.59 6.30
N HIS A 53 8.34 2.13 7.33
CA HIS A 53 8.91 1.86 8.65
C HIS A 53 10.01 0.78 8.58
N LEU A 54 9.75 -0.31 7.84
CA LEU A 54 10.70 -1.40 7.65
C LEU A 54 11.96 -0.91 6.92
N HIS A 55 11.79 -0.11 5.87
CA HIS A 55 12.88 0.40 5.06
C HIS A 55 13.72 1.43 5.82
N TYR A 56 13.07 2.27 6.62
CA TYR A 56 13.74 3.20 7.55
C TYR A 56 14.57 2.44 8.59
N LEU A 57 14.05 1.37 9.18
CA LEU A 57 14.78 0.53 10.14
C LEU A 57 15.97 -0.19 9.48
N HIS A 58 15.83 -0.61 8.21
CA HIS A 58 16.89 -1.26 7.45
C HIS A 58 18.07 -0.31 7.16
N ILE A 59 17.80 0.96 6.85
CA ILE A 59 18.82 2.01 6.67
C ILE A 59 19.58 2.27 7.98
N ARG A 60 18.89 2.16 9.12
CA ARG A 60 19.51 2.33 10.45
C ARG A 60 20.35 1.13 10.90
N GLN A 61 20.49 0.06 10.10
CA GLN A 61 21.24 -1.16 10.43
C GLN A 61 20.82 -1.81 11.78
N LYS A 62 19.60 -1.50 12.25
CA LYS A 62 19.03 -1.97 13.52
C LYS A 62 18.02 -3.12 13.32
N LEU A 63 17.87 -3.58 12.08
CA LEU A 63 16.85 -4.56 11.69
C LEU A 63 17.07 -5.90 12.40
N ASP A 64 18.31 -6.40 12.46
CA ASP A 64 18.69 -7.63 13.19
C ASP A 64 18.48 -7.52 14.71
N THR A 65 18.51 -6.31 15.27
CA THR A 65 18.35 -6.10 16.72
C THR A 65 16.89 -6.03 17.15
N TRP A 66 15.97 -5.70 16.23
CA TRP A 66 14.56 -5.46 16.54
C TRP A 66 13.58 -6.46 15.90
N HIS A 67 13.94 -7.14 14.81
CA HIS A 67 13.06 -8.07 14.12
C HIS A 67 13.78 -9.38 13.73
N SER A 68 13.25 -10.50 14.23
CA SER A 68 13.64 -11.84 13.75
C SER A 68 13.16 -12.09 12.32
N ALA A 69 13.84 -13.01 11.62
CA ALA A 69 13.51 -13.43 10.25
C ALA A 69 12.04 -13.84 10.05
N ASP A 70 11.41 -14.42 11.08
CA ASP A 70 10.00 -14.82 11.07
C ASP A 70 9.03 -13.63 10.96
N THR A 71 9.28 -12.55 11.70
CA THR A 71 8.44 -11.34 11.66
C THR A 71 8.50 -10.68 10.28
N LEU A 72 9.69 -10.66 9.67
CA LEU A 72 9.90 -10.13 8.33
C LEU A 72 9.17 -10.96 7.26
N ARG A 73 9.13 -12.29 7.43
CA ARG A 73 8.39 -13.20 6.56
C ARG A 73 6.88 -12.98 6.68
N GLY A 74 6.37 -12.78 7.89
CA GLY A 74 4.96 -12.45 8.13
C GLY A 74 4.52 -11.18 7.41
N ILE A 75 5.30 -10.10 7.53
CA ILE A 75 5.01 -8.83 6.85
C ILE A 75 5.03 -8.99 5.31
N LYS A 76 5.95 -9.79 4.77
CA LYS A 76 5.97 -10.12 3.34
C LYS A 76 4.70 -10.83 2.88
N VAL A 77 4.25 -11.85 3.61
CA VAL A 77 3.04 -12.61 3.27
C VAL A 77 1.80 -11.72 3.34
N LEU A 78 1.68 -10.91 4.40
CA LEU A 78 0.60 -9.94 4.54
C LEU A 78 0.58 -8.92 3.40
N GLY A 79 1.75 -8.42 3.00
CA GLY A 79 1.89 -7.54 1.84
C GLY A 79 1.43 -8.21 0.54
N MET A 80 1.83 -9.47 0.28
CA MET A 80 1.38 -10.22 -0.89
C MET A 80 -0.13 -10.43 -0.91
N MET A 81 -0.72 -10.84 0.22
CA MET A 81 -2.17 -10.99 0.34
C MET A 81 -2.89 -9.66 0.11
N GLY A 82 -2.38 -8.56 0.67
CA GLY A 82 -2.90 -7.22 0.44
C GLY A 82 -2.85 -6.81 -1.03
N THR A 83 -1.76 -7.09 -1.74
CA THR A 83 -1.65 -6.79 -3.18
C THR A 83 -2.63 -7.60 -4.03
N LEU A 84 -2.83 -8.88 -3.71
CA LEU A 84 -3.81 -9.72 -4.42
C LEU A 84 -5.23 -9.23 -4.18
N ALA A 85 -5.55 -8.88 -2.94
CA ALA A 85 -6.86 -8.36 -2.56
C ALA A 85 -7.14 -6.99 -3.20
N GLY A 86 -6.15 -6.08 -3.22
CA GLY A 86 -6.26 -4.79 -3.90
C GLY A 86 -6.42 -4.94 -5.42
N MET A 87 -5.71 -5.89 -6.04
CA MET A 87 -5.86 -6.17 -7.48
C MET A 87 -7.25 -6.72 -7.82
N ALA A 88 -7.78 -7.63 -7.00
CA ALA A 88 -9.15 -8.12 -7.15
C ALA A 88 -10.19 -7.00 -7.00
N GLY A 89 -10.00 -6.11 -6.02
CA GLY A 89 -10.83 -4.93 -5.85
C GLY A 89 -10.79 -4.01 -7.07
N LEU A 90 -9.61 -3.73 -7.62
CA LEU A 90 -9.44 -2.91 -8.82
C LEU A 90 -10.17 -3.50 -10.04
N ILE A 91 -10.04 -4.81 -10.26
CA ILE A 91 -10.75 -5.51 -11.34
C ILE A 91 -12.26 -5.40 -11.16
N TRP A 92 -12.76 -5.60 -9.93
CA TRP A 92 -14.18 -5.49 -9.60
C TRP A 92 -14.75 -4.10 -9.88
N TYR A 93 -14.05 -3.05 -9.43
CA TYR A 93 -14.47 -1.68 -9.67
C TYR A 93 -14.42 -1.29 -11.16
N ILE A 94 -13.42 -1.75 -11.92
CA ILE A 94 -13.37 -1.55 -13.38
C ILE A 94 -14.56 -2.24 -14.05
N PHE A 95 -14.86 -3.48 -13.65
CA PHE A 95 -15.99 -4.22 -14.21
C PHE A 95 -17.32 -3.51 -13.95
N ILE A 96 -17.56 -3.04 -12.73
CA ILE A 96 -18.75 -2.25 -12.39
C ILE A 96 -18.80 -0.97 -13.22
N ALA A 97 -17.69 -0.24 -13.34
CA ALA A 97 -17.64 1.01 -14.09
C ALA A 97 -18.03 0.79 -15.57
N GLN A 98 -17.51 -0.26 -16.20
CA GLN A 98 -17.85 -0.63 -17.58
C GLN A 98 -19.32 -1.06 -17.70
N TYR A 99 -19.80 -1.91 -16.79
CA TYR A 99 -21.17 -2.39 -16.80
C TYR A 99 -22.20 -1.25 -16.66
N HIS A 100 -21.90 -0.29 -15.78
CA HIS A 100 -22.77 0.86 -15.55
C HIS A 100 -22.70 1.90 -16.68
N HIS A 101 -21.56 2.00 -17.37
CA HIS A 101 -21.40 2.84 -18.56
C HIS A 101 -22.18 2.28 -19.76
N ILE A 102 -22.22 0.95 -19.94
CA ILE A 102 -22.96 0.31 -21.05
C ILE A 102 -24.49 0.41 -20.85
N ARG A 103 -24.97 0.58 -19.62
CA ARG A 103 -26.41 0.65 -19.28
C ARG A 103 -26.99 2.08 -19.23
N LYS A 104 -26.21 3.11 -19.58
CA LYS A 104 -26.72 4.48 -19.80
C LYS A 104 -26.99 4.69 -21.29
#